data_AF-A0A2T0LEQ9-F1
#
_entry.id   AF-A0A2T0LEQ9-F1
#
_cell.length_a   1.000
_cell.length_b   1.000
_cell.length_c   1.000
_cell.angle_alpha   90.00
_cell.angle_beta   90.00
_cell.angle_gamma   90.00
#
_symmetry.space_group_name_H-M   'P 1'
#
loop_
_entity.id
_entity.type
_entity.pdbx_description
1 polymer ?
#
loop_
_entity_poly.entity_id
_entity_poly.type
_entity_poly.pdbx_seq_one_letter_code
_entity_poly.pdbx_strand_id
1 'polypeptide(L)'
;MMIGGDPIYHPLLKGAIDLHCHCAPSLYPRKQTDWELVRDLKASGMAGAVIKSHESQTVDRTALIRMAEPELHVYGGLVCNEMAGGLSPASVEAAIKLGAKIIWMPTVSARAHRSYYSRNRSGRIHATEPVRQRGPGLEIWDENRRILPEVHEILRLIAEADVVLATGHLSPGEVYALAKAAGEHGVAKLLIQHADLGIAPIPLEMQRELVRGGALIEKCYLACGADFRTLTVEEMGHTIRVLDPASCVLVTDYGQAHNPPPVEALSRFVGEIARCGFSDEEIRRMIVHNPRQLLGID
;
A
#
# COMPACT_ATOMS: atom_id res chain seq x y z
N MET A 1 16.51 -30.64 19.57
CA MET A 1 17.38 -30.24 18.44
C MET A 1 16.46 -30.02 17.25
N MET A 2 15.94 -28.80 17.11
CA MET A 2 15.06 -28.44 15.99
C MET A 2 15.96 -28.22 14.78
N ILE A 3 15.82 -29.07 13.77
CA ILE A 3 16.47 -28.87 12.48
C ILE A 3 15.67 -27.75 11.80
N GLY A 4 16.01 -26.50 12.13
CA GLY A 4 15.44 -25.33 11.50
C GLY A 4 16.02 -25.21 10.10
N GLY A 5 15.36 -25.82 9.12
CA GLY A 5 15.59 -25.47 7.72
C GLY A 5 15.12 -24.04 7.51
N ASP A 6 15.87 -23.25 6.75
CA ASP A 6 15.43 -21.94 6.31
C ASP A 6 14.03 -22.05 5.67
N PRO A 7 13.13 -21.09 5.89
CA PRO A 7 11.83 -21.10 5.25
C PRO A 7 12.00 -21.18 3.73
N ILE A 8 11.39 -22.19 3.11
CA ILE A 8 11.41 -22.36 1.65
C ILE A 8 10.41 -21.36 1.07
N TYR A 9 10.92 -20.22 0.62
CA TYR A 9 10.14 -19.21 -0.09
C TYR A 9 9.84 -19.64 -1.53
N HIS A 10 8.74 -19.13 -2.08
CA HIS A 10 8.37 -19.36 -3.47
C HIS A 10 9.46 -18.79 -4.40
N PRO A 11 9.98 -19.57 -5.39
CA PRO A 11 11.13 -19.15 -6.20
C PRO A 11 10.89 -17.86 -7.00
N LEU A 12 9.64 -17.56 -7.33
CA LEU A 12 9.26 -16.33 -8.04
C LEU A 12 9.47 -15.05 -7.22
N LEU A 13 9.68 -15.13 -5.90
CA LEU A 13 10.01 -13.97 -5.08
C LEU A 13 11.38 -13.37 -5.42
N LYS A 14 12.24 -14.07 -6.16
CA LYS A 14 13.53 -13.52 -6.58
C LYS A 14 13.34 -12.24 -7.39
N GLY A 15 13.85 -11.13 -6.85
CA GLY A 15 13.72 -9.79 -7.41
C GLY A 15 12.38 -9.08 -7.15
N ALA A 16 11.46 -9.69 -6.38
CA ALA A 16 10.16 -9.09 -6.09
C ALA A 16 10.27 -7.92 -5.08
N ILE A 17 9.26 -7.05 -5.11
CA ILE A 17 9.10 -5.91 -4.20
C ILE A 17 7.66 -5.88 -3.68
N ASP A 18 7.48 -5.99 -2.37
CA ASP A 18 6.20 -5.72 -1.73
C ASP A 18 6.03 -4.21 -1.49
N LEU A 19 5.06 -3.58 -2.13
CA LEU A 19 4.83 -2.13 -2.02
C LEU A 19 4.10 -1.72 -0.73
N HIS A 20 3.70 -2.68 0.10
CA HIS A 20 2.84 -2.38 1.24
C HIS A 20 3.06 -3.36 2.38
N CYS A 21 4.00 -3.04 3.27
CA CYS A 21 4.18 -3.78 4.52
C CYS A 21 4.36 -2.85 5.72
N HIS A 22 4.21 -3.39 6.92
CA HIS A 22 4.34 -2.66 8.16
C HIS A 22 5.33 -3.33 9.11
N CYS A 23 6.22 -2.54 9.70
CA CYS A 23 7.26 -3.01 10.61
C CYS A 23 7.41 -2.08 11.82
N ALA A 24 7.88 -2.64 12.93
CA ALA A 24 8.24 -1.89 14.13
C ALA A 24 9.52 -1.07 13.89
N PRO A 25 9.66 0.12 14.51
CA PRO A 25 8.79 0.69 15.55
C PRO A 25 7.45 1.19 15.01
N SER A 26 6.38 1.02 15.80
CA SER A 26 5.03 1.49 15.48
C SER A 26 4.15 1.51 16.74
N LEU A 27 3.16 2.40 16.79
CA LEU A 27 2.12 2.48 17.83
C LEU A 27 1.23 1.23 17.84
N TYR A 28 1.14 0.56 16.70
CA TYR A 28 0.47 -0.72 16.55
C TYR A 28 1.46 -1.86 16.72
N PRO A 29 1.14 -2.93 17.47
CA PRO A 29 2.01 -4.09 17.60
C PRO A 29 2.34 -4.71 16.23
N ARG A 30 3.63 -4.85 15.93
CA ARG A 30 4.10 -5.39 14.65
C ARG A 30 4.73 -6.76 14.81
N LYS A 31 4.57 -7.60 13.78
CA LYS A 31 5.13 -8.95 13.69
C LYS A 31 6.65 -8.95 13.74
N GLN A 32 7.27 -7.94 13.13
CA GLN A 32 8.70 -7.83 12.91
C GLN A 32 9.14 -6.37 13.00
N THR A 33 10.41 -6.19 13.36
CA THR A 33 11.18 -4.96 13.19
C THR A 33 11.61 -4.77 11.74
N ASP A 34 12.01 -3.56 11.37
CA ASP A 34 12.55 -3.28 10.03
C ASP A 34 13.73 -4.18 9.66
N TRP A 35 14.62 -4.49 10.62
CA TRP A 35 15.79 -5.35 10.38
C TRP A 35 15.45 -6.83 10.24
N GLU A 36 14.38 -7.30 10.88
CA GLU A 36 13.89 -8.66 10.66
C GLU A 36 13.27 -8.79 9.27
N LEU A 37 12.53 -7.78 8.79
CA LEU A 37 12.08 -7.72 7.40
C LEU A 37 13.28 -7.76 6.43
N VAL A 38 14.34 -6.98 6.68
CA VAL A 38 15.56 -7.00 5.86
C VAL A 38 16.18 -8.40 5.77
N ARG A 39 16.22 -9.15 6.88
CA ARG A 39 16.72 -10.53 6.87
C ARG A 39 15.86 -11.43 5.99
N ASP A 40 14.54 -11.33 6.09
CA ASP A 40 13.61 -12.13 5.27
C ASP A 40 13.71 -11.77 3.78
N LEU A 41 13.88 -10.48 3.45
CA LEU A 41 14.10 -10.03 2.07
C LEU A 41 15.36 -10.68 1.48
N LYS A 42 16.47 -10.68 2.25
CA LYS A 42 17.72 -11.34 1.83
C LYS A 42 17.55 -12.85 1.68
N ALA A 43 16.93 -13.50 2.65
CA ALA A 43 16.73 -14.96 2.65
C ALA A 43 15.84 -15.43 1.48
N SER A 44 14.87 -14.61 1.06
CA SER A 44 13.97 -14.90 -0.07
C SER A 44 14.52 -14.48 -1.44
N GLY A 45 15.60 -13.71 -1.47
CA GLY A 45 16.14 -13.12 -2.70
C GLY A 45 15.25 -12.02 -3.30
N MET A 46 14.33 -11.45 -2.52
CA MET A 46 13.54 -10.29 -2.90
C MET A 46 14.44 -9.06 -3.07
N ALA A 47 14.05 -8.16 -3.98
CA ALA A 47 14.81 -6.93 -4.21
C ALA A 47 14.54 -5.88 -3.13
N GLY A 48 13.36 -5.89 -2.48
CA GLY A 48 13.03 -4.91 -1.46
C GLY A 48 11.58 -4.91 -1.02
N ALA A 49 11.20 -3.84 -0.32
CA ALA A 49 9.84 -3.60 0.12
C ALA A 49 9.62 -2.10 0.40
N VAL A 50 8.36 -1.66 0.44
CA VAL A 50 7.98 -0.33 0.89
C VAL A 50 7.32 -0.43 2.27
N ILE A 51 7.95 0.19 3.25
CA ILE A 51 7.49 0.19 4.63
C ILE A 51 6.54 1.37 4.83
N LYS A 52 5.30 1.07 5.24
CA LYS A 52 4.26 2.05 5.60
C LYS A 52 4.11 2.13 7.12
N SER A 53 3.66 3.29 7.59
CA SER A 53 3.25 3.55 8.97
C SER A 53 2.00 4.42 8.96
N HIS A 54 1.10 4.26 9.91
CA HIS A 54 -0.13 5.08 9.97
C HIS A 54 0.09 6.40 10.72
N GLU A 55 1.07 6.42 11.61
CA GLU A 55 1.30 7.45 12.61
C GLU A 55 2.42 8.42 12.27
N SER A 56 3.32 8.05 11.36
CA SER A 56 4.53 8.82 11.04
C SER A 56 5.05 8.49 9.65
N GLN A 57 5.98 9.31 9.15
CA GLN A 57 6.75 8.98 7.96
C GLN A 57 7.70 7.80 8.20
N THR A 58 8.04 7.08 7.14
CA THR A 58 8.99 5.95 7.17
C THR A 58 10.25 6.21 6.35
N VAL A 59 10.37 7.40 5.76
CA VAL A 59 11.53 7.81 4.94
C VAL A 59 12.83 7.76 5.73
N ASP A 60 12.82 8.24 6.98
CA ASP A 60 14.03 8.34 7.81
C ASP A 60 14.65 6.96 8.08
N ARG A 61 13.83 6.01 8.54
CA ARG A 61 14.28 4.66 8.88
C ARG A 61 14.68 3.85 7.64
N THR A 62 13.95 4.03 6.52
CA THR A 62 14.28 3.33 5.26
C THR A 62 15.53 3.89 4.61
N ALA A 63 15.82 5.19 4.76
CA ALA A 63 17.09 5.78 4.35
C ALA A 63 18.28 5.17 5.11
N LEU A 64 18.18 4.98 6.42
CA LEU A 64 19.22 4.33 7.22
C LEU A 64 19.44 2.86 6.81
N ILE A 65 18.36 2.13 6.52
CA ILE A 65 18.46 0.75 6.00
C ILE A 65 19.21 0.74 4.67
N ARG A 66 18.86 1.64 3.73
CA ARG A 66 19.54 1.71 2.42
C ARG A 66 21.00 2.16 2.51
N MET A 67 21.38 2.93 3.52
CA MET A 67 22.79 3.24 3.77
C MET A 67 23.59 2.01 4.21
N ALA A 68 22.97 1.12 5.00
CA ALA A 68 23.59 -0.12 5.46
C ALA A 68 23.50 -1.26 4.42
N GLU A 69 22.44 -1.26 3.61
CA GLU A 69 22.07 -2.32 2.68
C GLU A 69 21.77 -1.72 1.28
N PRO A 70 22.79 -1.16 0.60
CA PRO A 70 22.60 -0.39 -0.63
C PRO A 70 22.05 -1.21 -1.81
N GLU A 71 22.17 -2.53 -1.76
CA GLU A 71 21.64 -3.45 -2.77
C GLU A 71 20.12 -3.68 -2.65
N LEU A 72 19.53 -3.35 -1.49
CA LEU A 72 18.09 -3.52 -1.26
C LEU A 72 17.30 -2.25 -1.58
N HIS A 73 16.17 -2.44 -2.24
CA HIS A 73 15.18 -1.42 -2.55
C HIS A 73 14.17 -1.26 -1.41
N VAL A 74 14.65 -0.93 -0.20
CA VAL A 74 13.80 -0.66 0.96
C VAL A 74 13.43 0.82 1.01
N TYR A 75 12.18 1.15 0.72
CA TYR A 75 11.71 2.53 0.65
C TYR A 75 10.61 2.81 1.68
N GLY A 76 10.37 4.10 1.90
CA GLY A 76 9.31 4.59 2.78
C GLY A 76 8.51 5.69 2.11
N GLY A 77 7.63 6.29 2.91
CA GLY A 77 6.78 7.38 2.46
C GLY A 77 6.05 8.03 3.62
N LEU A 78 4.97 8.75 3.28
CA LEU A 78 4.12 9.46 4.23
C LEU A 78 2.66 9.14 3.97
N VAL A 79 1.93 8.76 5.02
CA VAL A 79 0.47 8.67 4.98
C VAL A 79 -0.11 9.94 5.54
N CYS A 80 -1.01 10.59 4.80
CA CYS A 80 -1.67 11.85 5.17
C CYS A 80 -2.74 11.66 6.26
N ASN A 81 -2.45 10.85 7.29
CA ASN A 81 -3.28 10.71 8.48
C ASN A 81 -3.07 11.90 9.42
N GLU A 82 -4.05 12.17 10.29
CA GLU A 82 -3.97 13.27 11.26
C GLU A 82 -2.70 13.21 12.14
N MET A 83 -2.29 12.01 12.52
CA MET A 83 -1.09 11.78 13.34
C MET A 83 0.21 12.21 12.66
N ALA A 84 0.23 12.20 11.32
CA ALA A 84 1.38 12.54 10.51
C ALA A 84 1.23 13.92 9.82
N GLY A 85 0.27 14.74 10.27
CA GLY A 85 0.03 16.10 9.77
C GLY A 85 -1.21 16.27 8.89
N GLY A 86 -1.93 15.19 8.58
CA GLY A 86 -3.13 15.23 7.74
C GLY A 86 -2.82 15.59 6.28
N LEU A 87 -3.76 16.25 5.61
CA LEU A 87 -3.59 16.79 4.25
C LEU A 87 -2.73 18.08 4.29
N SER A 88 -1.49 17.97 4.79
CA SER A 88 -0.54 19.08 4.94
C SER A 88 0.47 19.08 3.78
N PRO A 89 0.46 20.08 2.89
CA PRO A 89 1.45 20.19 1.81
C PRO A 89 2.88 20.28 2.34
N ALA A 90 3.10 20.99 3.45
CA ALA A 90 4.43 21.10 4.07
C ALA A 90 4.96 19.75 4.58
N SER A 91 4.09 18.90 5.13
CA SER A 91 4.48 17.54 5.57
C SER A 91 4.84 16.66 4.37
N VAL A 92 4.06 16.75 3.29
CA VAL A 92 4.33 16.03 2.04
C VAL A 92 5.64 16.51 1.39
N GLU A 93 5.85 17.81 1.29
CA GLU A 93 7.08 18.37 0.71
C GLU A 93 8.33 17.91 1.49
N ALA A 94 8.27 17.94 2.83
CA ALA A 94 9.35 17.45 3.67
C ALA A 94 9.64 15.97 3.43
N ALA A 95 8.60 15.12 3.40
CA ALA A 95 8.75 13.69 3.15
C ALA A 95 9.33 13.40 1.76
N ILE A 96 8.88 14.11 0.72
CA ILE A 96 9.41 14.01 -0.64
C ILE A 96 10.90 14.39 -0.67
N LYS A 97 11.27 15.52 -0.06
CA LYS A 97 12.68 15.97 0.01
C LYS A 97 13.59 15.01 0.78
N LEU A 98 13.04 14.26 1.74
CA LEU A 98 13.73 13.19 2.47
C LEU A 98 13.77 11.86 1.70
N GLY A 99 13.11 11.76 0.55
CA GLY A 99 13.19 10.60 -0.35
C GLY A 99 11.97 9.66 -0.28
N ALA A 100 10.80 10.16 0.10
CA ALA A 100 9.54 9.39 -0.01
C ALA A 100 9.34 8.86 -1.43
N LYS A 101 9.00 7.57 -1.53
CA LYS A 101 8.62 6.95 -2.82
C LYS A 101 7.12 6.84 -3.01
N ILE A 102 6.34 6.89 -1.93
CA ILE A 102 4.89 6.88 -1.98
C ILE A 102 4.32 7.93 -1.02
N ILE A 103 3.37 8.71 -1.50
CA ILE A 103 2.50 9.55 -0.67
C ILE A 103 1.12 8.92 -0.68
N TRP A 104 0.68 8.48 0.50
CA TRP A 104 -0.64 7.92 0.69
C TRP A 104 -1.61 9.00 1.16
N MET A 105 -2.75 9.09 0.49
CA MET A 105 -3.91 9.79 1.02
C MET A 105 -4.39 9.14 2.33
N PRO A 106 -5.26 9.80 3.11
CA PRO A 106 -5.62 9.34 4.45
C PRO A 106 -6.05 7.86 4.49
N THR A 107 -5.63 7.14 5.54
CA THR A 107 -6.02 5.76 5.80
C THR A 107 -6.92 5.66 7.03
N VAL A 108 -6.35 5.49 8.23
CA VAL A 108 -7.13 5.38 9.48
C VAL A 108 -7.83 6.69 9.83
N SER A 109 -7.33 7.81 9.30
CA SER A 109 -7.96 9.11 9.43
C SER A 109 -8.99 9.42 8.34
N ALA A 110 -9.15 8.60 7.30
CA ALA A 110 -10.15 8.84 6.26
C ALA A 110 -11.58 8.74 6.81
N ARG A 111 -12.48 9.58 6.30
CA ARG A 111 -13.92 9.54 6.60
C ARG A 111 -14.55 8.18 6.33
N ALA A 112 -14.20 7.54 5.22
CA ALA A 112 -14.73 6.22 4.86
C ALA A 112 -14.28 5.15 5.86
N HIS A 113 -13.00 5.15 6.24
CA HIS A 113 -12.46 4.25 7.26
C HIS A 113 -13.19 4.40 8.60
N ARG A 114 -13.32 5.63 9.11
CA ARG A 114 -14.03 5.86 10.39
C ARG A 114 -15.50 5.50 10.32
N SER A 115 -16.15 5.74 9.19
CA SER A 115 -17.55 5.35 8.96
C SER A 115 -17.73 3.84 8.99
N TYR A 116 -16.79 3.08 8.42
CA TYR A 116 -16.81 1.62 8.47
C TYR A 116 -16.73 1.10 9.92
N TYR A 117 -15.73 1.53 10.69
CA TYR A 117 -15.55 1.02 12.08
C TYR A 117 -16.55 1.57 13.09
N SER A 118 -17.15 2.75 12.85
CA SER A 118 -18.26 3.23 13.69
C SER A 118 -19.52 2.35 13.58
N ARG A 119 -19.73 1.71 12.42
CA ARG A 119 -20.85 0.80 12.16
C ARG A 119 -20.52 -0.66 12.51
N ASN A 120 -19.25 -1.04 12.36
CA ASN A 120 -18.76 -2.40 12.58
C ASN A 120 -17.94 -2.52 13.87
N ARG A 121 -18.62 -2.75 15.01
CA ARG A 121 -17.97 -2.87 16.34
C ARG A 121 -17.12 -4.14 16.53
N SER A 122 -17.19 -5.11 15.62
CA SER A 122 -16.46 -6.39 15.70
C SER A 122 -15.03 -6.32 15.17
N GLY A 123 -14.66 -5.27 14.42
CA GLY A 123 -13.35 -5.14 13.80
C GLY A 123 -12.37 -4.31 14.62
N ARG A 124 -11.91 -4.80 15.78
CA ARG A 124 -10.75 -4.18 16.43
C ARG A 124 -9.49 -4.56 15.65
N ILE A 125 -9.18 -3.83 14.58
CA ILE A 125 -7.88 -3.95 13.87
C ILE A 125 -6.72 -3.51 14.77
N HIS A 126 -7.02 -2.77 15.83
CA HIS A 126 -6.02 -2.23 16.73
C HIS A 126 -6.20 -2.84 18.12
N ALA A 127 -5.23 -3.68 18.51
CA ALA A 127 -5.10 -4.23 19.86
C ALA A 127 -4.76 -3.15 20.91
N THR A 128 -4.33 -1.97 20.46
CA THR A 128 -4.00 -0.81 21.28
C THR A 128 -5.09 0.26 21.20
N GLU A 129 -5.26 1.02 22.29
CA GLU A 129 -6.07 2.26 22.31
C GLU A 129 -5.56 3.18 21.18
N PRO A 130 -6.38 3.51 20.18
CA PRO A 130 -5.94 4.37 19.10
C PRO A 130 -5.60 5.75 19.65
N VAL A 131 -4.57 6.40 19.08
CA VAL A 131 -4.34 7.83 19.30
C VAL A 131 -5.64 8.56 19.01
N ARG A 132 -6.03 9.48 19.89
CA ARG A 132 -7.29 10.21 19.79
C ARG A 132 -7.33 11.01 18.49
N GLN A 133 -8.12 10.54 17.54
CA GLN A 133 -8.37 11.24 16.28
C GLN A 133 -9.62 12.13 16.39
N ARG A 134 -9.65 13.25 15.67
CA ARG A 134 -10.69 14.29 15.83
C ARG A 134 -11.77 14.21 14.77
N GLY A 135 -13.03 14.34 15.16
CA GLY A 135 -14.14 14.47 14.22
C GLY A 135 -14.42 13.21 13.38
N PRO A 136 -15.20 13.35 12.30
CA PRO A 136 -15.74 12.22 11.55
C PRO A 136 -14.74 11.55 10.59
N GLY A 137 -13.58 12.15 10.38
CA GLY A 137 -12.53 11.73 9.45
C GLY A 137 -12.22 12.81 8.41
N LEU A 138 -11.05 12.70 7.78
CA LEU A 138 -10.61 13.55 6.69
C LEU A 138 -11.32 13.16 5.39
N GLU A 139 -11.69 14.17 4.61
CA GLU A 139 -12.15 14.06 3.23
C GLU A 139 -11.26 14.96 2.36
N ILE A 140 -11.18 14.67 1.06
CA ILE A 140 -10.38 15.48 0.13
C ILE A 140 -11.10 16.72 -0.40
N TRP A 141 -12.37 16.93 -0.03
CA TRP A 141 -13.20 18.03 -0.51
C TRP A 141 -13.82 18.85 0.63
N ASP A 142 -14.26 20.05 0.30
CA ASP A 142 -15.06 20.92 1.15
C ASP A 142 -16.55 20.51 1.20
N GLU A 143 -17.35 21.27 1.94
CA GLU A 143 -18.81 21.06 2.05
C GLU A 143 -19.56 21.19 0.70
N ASN A 144 -18.96 21.84 -0.30
CA ASN A 144 -19.50 22.03 -1.64
C ASN A 144 -18.97 21.00 -2.65
N ARG A 145 -18.29 19.94 -2.19
CA ARG A 145 -17.71 18.88 -3.02
C ARG A 145 -16.60 19.39 -3.96
N ARG A 146 -15.94 20.49 -3.62
CA ARG A 146 -14.75 20.98 -4.33
C ARG A 146 -13.51 20.42 -3.65
N ILE A 147 -12.57 19.91 -4.45
CA ILE A 147 -11.30 19.39 -3.91
C ILE A 147 -10.58 20.52 -3.15
N LEU A 148 -10.07 20.20 -1.97
CA LEU A 148 -9.41 21.15 -1.09
C LEU A 148 -8.15 21.73 -1.76
N PRO A 149 -7.85 23.03 -1.54
CA PRO A 149 -6.62 23.64 -2.06
C PRO A 149 -5.35 22.88 -1.69
N GLU A 150 -5.28 22.36 -0.46
CA GLU A 150 -4.16 21.59 0.06
C GLU A 150 -3.95 20.29 -0.74
N VAL A 151 -5.04 19.65 -1.19
CA VAL A 151 -4.95 18.44 -2.01
C VAL A 151 -4.37 18.78 -3.38
N HIS A 152 -4.78 19.90 -4.00
CA HIS A 152 -4.19 20.36 -5.25
C HIS A 152 -2.69 20.66 -5.11
N GLU A 153 -2.27 21.27 -4.01
CA GLU A 153 -0.84 21.52 -3.76
C GLU A 153 -0.06 20.22 -3.54
N ILE A 154 -0.63 19.25 -2.83
CA ILE A 154 -0.05 17.91 -2.68
C ILE A 154 0.11 17.22 -4.04
N LEU A 155 -0.91 17.28 -4.91
CA LEU A 155 -0.85 16.70 -6.25
C LEU A 155 0.27 17.33 -7.09
N ARG A 156 0.41 18.66 -7.04
CA ARG A 156 1.50 19.39 -7.71
C ARG A 156 2.88 18.92 -7.22
N LEU A 157 3.07 18.84 -5.89
CA LEU A 157 4.33 18.38 -5.29
C LEU A 157 4.67 16.94 -5.72
N ILE A 158 3.68 16.05 -5.76
CA ILE A 158 3.86 14.67 -6.19
C ILE A 158 4.25 14.60 -7.68
N ALA A 159 3.58 15.38 -8.53
CA ALA A 159 3.87 15.43 -9.97
C ALA A 159 5.28 15.97 -10.24
N GLU A 160 5.67 17.06 -9.60
CA GLU A 160 7.01 17.66 -9.75
C GLU A 160 8.14 16.72 -9.32
N ALA A 161 7.89 15.88 -8.31
CA ALA A 161 8.89 14.96 -7.76
C ALA A 161 8.82 13.54 -8.34
N ASP A 162 7.87 13.25 -9.24
CA ASP A 162 7.64 11.92 -9.82
C ASP A 162 7.49 10.80 -8.77
N VAL A 163 6.73 11.11 -7.71
CA VAL A 163 6.45 10.21 -6.58
C VAL A 163 5.11 9.49 -6.80
N VAL A 164 4.94 8.28 -6.24
CA VAL A 164 3.67 7.55 -6.35
C VAL A 164 2.61 8.22 -5.48
N LEU A 165 1.47 8.58 -6.09
CA LEU A 165 0.25 8.89 -5.37
C LEU A 165 -0.53 7.61 -5.10
N ALA A 166 -0.83 7.34 -3.83
CA ALA A 166 -1.63 6.20 -3.43
C ALA A 166 -2.91 6.62 -2.71
N THR A 167 -4.04 6.01 -3.05
CA THR A 167 -5.37 6.50 -2.64
C THR A 167 -5.74 6.24 -1.18
N GLY A 168 -4.99 5.42 -0.44
CA GLY A 168 -5.30 5.11 0.95
C GLY A 168 -6.70 4.52 1.12
N HIS A 169 -7.47 5.00 2.11
CA HIS A 169 -8.84 4.53 2.40
C HIS A 169 -9.91 5.54 1.98
N LEU A 170 -9.65 6.31 0.92
CA LEU A 170 -10.65 7.22 0.36
C LEU A 170 -11.88 6.46 -0.16
N SER A 171 -13.06 7.07 -0.08
CA SER A 171 -14.28 6.48 -0.65
C SER A 171 -14.22 6.39 -2.19
N PRO A 172 -15.02 5.54 -2.86
CA PRO A 172 -15.00 5.44 -4.33
C PRO A 172 -15.18 6.78 -5.06
N GLY A 173 -16.05 7.65 -4.54
CA GLY A 173 -16.25 8.98 -5.09
C GLY A 173 -15.04 9.90 -4.93
N GLU A 174 -14.32 9.79 -3.81
CA GLU A 174 -13.06 10.53 -3.57
C GLU A 174 -11.96 10.00 -4.47
N VAL A 175 -11.84 8.68 -4.62
CA VAL A 175 -10.85 8.04 -5.51
C VAL A 175 -11.02 8.53 -6.95
N TYR A 176 -12.24 8.53 -7.47
CA TYR A 176 -12.51 9.02 -8.83
C TYR A 176 -12.17 10.51 -9.00
N ALA A 177 -12.60 11.35 -8.05
CA ALA A 177 -12.31 12.78 -8.07
C ALA A 177 -10.80 13.07 -7.97
N LEU A 178 -10.10 12.35 -7.10
CA LEU A 178 -8.65 12.45 -6.93
C LEU A 178 -7.93 12.00 -8.21
N ALA A 179 -8.32 10.89 -8.82
CA ALA A 179 -7.69 10.39 -10.05
C ALA A 179 -7.81 11.42 -11.19
N LYS A 180 -8.98 12.04 -11.35
CA LYS A 180 -9.17 13.12 -12.32
C LYS A 180 -8.26 14.32 -12.03
N ALA A 181 -8.24 14.81 -10.78
CA ALA A 181 -7.40 15.93 -10.40
C ALA A 181 -5.90 15.61 -10.52
N ALA A 182 -5.50 14.38 -10.19
CA ALA A 182 -4.12 13.91 -10.36
C ALA A 182 -3.69 13.97 -11.83
N GLY A 183 -4.57 13.56 -12.76
CA GLY A 183 -4.33 13.72 -14.19
C GLY A 183 -4.21 15.18 -14.64
N GLU A 184 -5.05 16.08 -14.11
CA GLU A 184 -4.99 17.53 -14.39
C GLU A 184 -3.67 18.17 -13.89
N HIS A 185 -3.09 17.64 -12.82
CA HIS A 185 -1.79 18.07 -12.26
C HIS A 185 -0.58 17.33 -12.85
N GLY A 186 -0.79 16.36 -13.75
CA GLY A 186 0.29 15.62 -14.39
C GLY A 186 0.95 14.55 -13.51
N VAL A 187 0.26 14.01 -12.50
CA VAL A 187 0.76 12.89 -11.69
C VAL A 187 0.89 11.65 -12.57
N ALA A 188 2.13 11.20 -12.79
CA ALA A 188 2.43 10.08 -13.67
C ALA A 188 2.17 8.70 -13.04
N LYS A 189 2.17 8.61 -11.71
CA LYS A 189 2.16 7.34 -10.96
C LYS A 189 1.01 7.32 -9.96
N LEU A 190 -0.10 6.70 -10.34
CA LEU A 190 -1.29 6.56 -9.50
C LEU A 190 -1.50 5.09 -9.12
N LEU A 191 -1.55 4.82 -7.81
CA LEU A 191 -1.83 3.51 -7.24
C LEU A 191 -3.17 3.53 -6.49
N ILE A 192 -4.15 2.78 -6.99
CA ILE A 192 -5.45 2.62 -6.33
C ILE A 192 -5.29 1.54 -5.26
N GLN A 193 -5.28 1.94 -4.00
CA GLN A 193 -5.07 1.05 -2.86
C GLN A 193 -6.36 0.46 -2.31
N HIS A 194 -6.22 -0.72 -1.70
CA HIS A 194 -7.31 -1.40 -0.99
C HIS A 194 -8.60 -1.56 -1.81
N ALA A 195 -8.47 -1.70 -3.13
CA ALA A 195 -9.61 -1.72 -4.05
C ALA A 195 -10.61 -2.84 -3.72
N ASP A 196 -10.11 -3.96 -3.21
CA ASP A 196 -10.89 -5.14 -2.85
C ASP A 196 -11.15 -5.27 -1.34
N LEU A 197 -10.75 -4.28 -0.51
CA LEU A 197 -10.91 -4.33 0.94
C LEU A 197 -12.29 -3.79 1.36
N GLY A 198 -12.96 -4.47 2.29
CA GLY A 198 -14.32 -4.10 2.74
C GLY A 198 -14.49 -2.70 3.36
N ILE A 199 -13.39 -1.99 3.68
CA ILE A 199 -13.44 -0.64 4.28
C ILE A 199 -14.04 0.39 3.30
N ALA A 200 -13.54 0.41 2.07
CA ALA A 200 -13.91 1.35 1.03
C ALA A 200 -13.72 0.70 -0.36
N PRO A 201 -14.47 -0.37 -0.67
CA PRO A 201 -14.25 -1.16 -1.87
C PRO A 201 -14.52 -0.35 -3.13
N ILE A 202 -13.64 -0.47 -4.12
CA ILE A 202 -13.74 0.17 -5.42
C ILE A 202 -14.41 -0.81 -6.39
N PRO A 203 -15.60 -0.49 -6.95
CA PRO A 203 -16.28 -1.40 -7.88
C PRO A 203 -15.41 -1.74 -9.10
N LEU A 204 -15.46 -2.99 -9.58
CA LEU A 204 -14.61 -3.47 -10.68
C LEU A 204 -14.71 -2.60 -11.94
N GLU A 205 -15.91 -2.14 -12.32
CA GLU A 205 -16.06 -1.25 -13.47
C GLU A 205 -15.35 0.09 -13.27
N MET A 206 -15.36 0.63 -12.05
CA MET A 206 -14.57 1.81 -11.71
C MET A 206 -13.06 1.51 -11.75
N GLN A 207 -12.63 0.33 -11.30
CA GLN A 207 -11.23 -0.09 -11.43
C GLN A 207 -10.81 -0.09 -12.92
N ARG A 208 -11.66 -0.56 -13.84
CA ARG A 208 -11.39 -0.54 -15.29
C ARG A 208 -11.24 0.88 -15.84
N GLU A 209 -12.09 1.81 -15.39
CA GLU A 209 -11.98 3.22 -15.78
C GLU A 209 -10.68 3.85 -15.29
N LEU A 210 -10.29 3.59 -14.04
CA LEU A 210 -9.05 4.07 -13.45
C LEU A 210 -7.82 3.51 -14.18
N VAL A 211 -7.84 2.23 -14.55
CA VAL A 211 -6.80 1.59 -15.37
C VAL A 211 -6.67 2.23 -16.75
N ARG A 212 -7.79 2.55 -17.42
CA ARG A 212 -7.75 3.28 -18.70
C ARG A 212 -7.12 4.68 -18.56
N GLY A 213 -7.21 5.28 -17.38
CA GLY A 213 -6.54 6.52 -17.02
C GLY A 213 -5.05 6.36 -16.67
N GLY A 214 -4.50 5.15 -16.71
CA GLY A 214 -3.09 4.85 -16.41
C GLY A 214 -2.81 4.49 -14.95
N ALA A 215 -3.82 4.33 -14.11
CA ALA A 215 -3.61 3.89 -12.73
C ALA A 215 -3.29 2.40 -12.65
N LEU A 216 -2.45 2.01 -11.69
CA LEU A 216 -2.30 0.61 -11.28
C LEU A 216 -3.22 0.31 -10.10
N ILE A 217 -3.71 -0.92 -10.04
CA ILE A 217 -4.59 -1.41 -8.97
C ILE A 217 -3.81 -2.29 -8.00
N GLU A 218 -3.87 -1.95 -6.72
CA GLU A 218 -3.32 -2.76 -5.64
C GLU A 218 -4.24 -3.95 -5.35
N LYS A 219 -3.71 -5.17 -5.49
CA LYS A 219 -4.34 -6.43 -5.12
C LYS A 219 -3.75 -6.91 -3.80
N CYS A 220 -4.47 -6.60 -2.73
CA CYS A 220 -3.99 -6.69 -1.36
C CYS A 220 -4.42 -8.00 -0.69
N TYR A 221 -3.46 -8.84 -0.32
CA TYR A 221 -3.72 -10.16 0.26
C TYR A 221 -4.52 -10.11 1.57
N LEU A 222 -4.41 -9.01 2.33
CA LEU A 222 -5.21 -8.76 3.54
C LEU A 222 -6.72 -8.82 3.29
N ALA A 223 -7.19 -8.47 2.09
CA ALA A 223 -8.60 -8.59 1.72
C ALA A 223 -9.07 -10.05 1.71
N CYS A 224 -8.18 -11.00 1.41
CA CYS A 224 -8.45 -12.44 1.42
C CYS A 224 -8.27 -13.08 2.81
N GLY A 225 -7.51 -12.40 3.69
CA GLY A 225 -7.18 -12.89 5.03
C GLY A 225 -8.37 -12.92 5.99
N ALA A 226 -8.16 -13.58 7.13
CA ALA A 226 -9.20 -13.78 8.14
C ALA A 226 -9.76 -12.48 8.76
N ASP A 227 -8.99 -11.39 8.69
CA ASP A 227 -9.37 -10.07 9.23
C ASP A 227 -10.53 -9.44 8.45
N PHE A 228 -10.63 -9.72 7.14
CA PHE A 228 -11.61 -9.09 6.26
C PHE A 228 -12.49 -10.09 5.51
N ARG A 229 -11.91 -11.16 4.98
CA ARG A 229 -12.60 -12.17 4.14
C ARG A 229 -13.52 -11.51 3.10
N THR A 230 -13.06 -10.43 2.47
CA THR A 230 -13.87 -9.66 1.52
C THR A 230 -14.04 -10.42 0.21
N LEU A 231 -13.03 -11.20 -0.18
CA LEU A 231 -13.03 -12.07 -1.35
C LEU A 231 -12.03 -13.22 -1.16
N THR A 232 -12.11 -14.26 -1.98
CA THR A 232 -11.07 -15.31 -2.05
C THR A 232 -9.95 -14.93 -3.02
N VAL A 233 -8.82 -15.64 -2.99
CA VAL A 233 -7.73 -15.41 -3.97
C VAL A 233 -8.17 -15.78 -5.38
N GLU A 234 -9.05 -16.76 -5.55
CA GLU A 234 -9.64 -17.11 -6.86
C GLU A 234 -10.50 -15.98 -7.42
N GLU A 235 -11.34 -15.36 -6.59
CA GLU A 235 -12.13 -14.19 -6.97
C GLU A 235 -11.23 -13.00 -7.32
N MET A 236 -10.18 -12.76 -6.52
CA MET A 236 -9.17 -11.74 -6.83
C MET A 236 -8.48 -12.03 -8.16
N GLY A 237 -8.10 -13.29 -8.42
CA GLY A 237 -7.54 -13.75 -9.70
C GLY A 237 -8.46 -13.46 -10.88
N HIS A 238 -9.77 -13.63 -10.72
CA HIS A 238 -10.74 -13.24 -11.75
C HIS A 238 -10.69 -11.73 -12.03
N THR A 239 -10.66 -10.88 -11.00
CA THR A 239 -10.56 -9.42 -11.20
C THR A 239 -9.24 -9.00 -11.87
N ILE A 240 -8.13 -9.65 -11.54
CA ILE A 240 -6.83 -9.41 -12.19
C ILE A 240 -6.92 -9.72 -13.68
N ARG A 241 -7.53 -10.86 -14.06
CA ARG A 241 -7.72 -11.23 -15.47
C ARG A 241 -8.55 -10.19 -16.23
N VAL A 242 -9.58 -9.61 -15.60
CA VAL A 242 -10.41 -8.56 -16.21
C VAL A 242 -9.63 -7.25 -16.42
N LEU A 243 -8.69 -6.93 -15.52
CA LEU A 243 -7.93 -5.67 -15.54
C LEU A 243 -6.60 -5.74 -16.30
N ASP A 244 -6.12 -6.93 -16.61
CA ASP A 244 -4.77 -7.26 -17.07
C ASP A 244 -3.74 -7.24 -15.90
N PRO A 245 -2.88 -8.29 -15.77
CA PRO A 245 -1.74 -8.28 -14.85
C PRO A 245 -0.83 -7.06 -14.99
N ALA A 246 -0.69 -6.47 -16.18
CA ALA A 246 0.09 -5.25 -16.40
C ALA A 246 -0.48 -4.03 -15.65
N SER A 247 -1.75 -4.07 -15.27
CA SER A 247 -2.44 -3.00 -14.54
C SER A 247 -2.53 -3.25 -13.03
N CYS A 248 -1.92 -4.33 -12.52
CA CYS A 248 -2.05 -4.76 -11.12
C CYS A 248 -0.70 -4.88 -10.42
N VAL A 249 -0.67 -4.65 -9.11
CA VAL A 249 0.43 -5.03 -8.23
C VAL A 249 -0.08 -5.93 -7.13
N LEU A 250 0.67 -6.97 -6.77
CA LEU A 250 0.34 -7.81 -5.62
C LEU A 250 1.07 -7.28 -4.39
N VAL A 251 0.33 -7.04 -3.31
CA VAL A 251 0.91 -6.58 -2.04
C VAL A 251 0.29 -7.34 -0.87
N THR A 252 0.92 -7.26 0.29
CA THR A 252 0.40 -7.94 1.48
C THR A 252 -0.46 -7.03 2.37
N ASP A 253 -0.02 -5.80 2.63
CA ASP A 253 -0.47 -4.95 3.76
C ASP A 253 -0.29 -5.63 5.13
N TYR A 254 0.68 -6.55 5.21
CA TYR A 254 0.91 -7.35 6.42
C TYR A 254 1.94 -6.69 7.33
N GLY A 255 1.99 -7.20 8.56
CA GLY A 255 2.83 -6.70 9.62
C GLY A 255 2.11 -6.62 10.97
N GLN A 256 0.79 -6.86 11.00
CA GLN A 256 0.04 -7.02 12.25
C GLN A 256 0.56 -8.24 13.01
N ALA A 257 0.66 -8.15 14.34
CA ALA A 257 1.30 -9.17 15.16
C ALA A 257 0.71 -10.60 15.01
N HIS A 258 -0.58 -10.72 14.72
CA HIS A 258 -1.28 -12.00 14.56
C HIS A 258 -1.15 -12.61 13.15
N ASN A 259 -0.78 -11.81 12.14
CA ASN A 259 -0.56 -12.26 10.77
C ASN A 259 0.87 -12.83 10.59
N PRO A 260 1.10 -13.66 9.54
CA PRO A 260 2.45 -14.10 9.21
C PRO A 260 3.36 -12.92 8.78
N PRO A 261 4.69 -13.09 8.83
CA PRO A 261 5.67 -12.17 8.24
C PRO A 261 5.31 -11.75 6.80
N PRO A 262 5.52 -10.49 6.38
CA PRO A 262 5.15 -10.03 5.04
C PRO A 262 5.76 -10.85 3.90
N VAL A 263 7.04 -11.20 3.97
CA VAL A 263 7.71 -11.99 2.92
C VAL A 263 7.12 -13.41 2.82
N GLU A 264 6.85 -14.03 3.97
CA GLU A 264 6.16 -15.32 4.02
C GLU A 264 4.74 -15.22 3.45
N ALA A 265 4.01 -14.15 3.76
CA ALA A 265 2.67 -13.91 3.24
C ALA A 265 2.67 -13.70 1.73
N LEU A 266 3.60 -12.92 1.19
CA LEU A 266 3.75 -12.72 -0.25
C LEU A 266 4.11 -14.05 -0.95
N SER A 267 4.98 -14.86 -0.33
CA SER A 267 5.32 -16.20 -0.82
C SER A 267 4.08 -17.08 -0.96
N ARG A 268 3.21 -17.09 0.06
CA ARG A 268 1.94 -17.84 0.03
C ARG A 268 0.99 -17.29 -1.02
N PHE A 269 0.83 -15.97 -1.07
CA PHE A 269 -0.05 -15.30 -2.01
C PHE A 269 0.34 -15.59 -3.46
N VAL A 270 1.63 -15.52 -3.79
CA VAL A 270 2.17 -15.90 -5.11
C VAL A 270 1.85 -17.36 -5.44
N GLY A 271 2.03 -18.27 -4.49
CA GLY A 271 1.69 -19.68 -4.69
C GLY A 271 0.20 -19.93 -4.93
N GLU A 272 -0.68 -19.15 -4.29
CA GLU A 272 -2.13 -19.21 -4.52
C GLU A 272 -2.51 -18.62 -5.89
N ILE A 273 -1.96 -17.47 -6.27
CA ILE A 273 -2.16 -16.88 -7.60
C ILE A 273 -1.67 -17.82 -8.72
N ALA A 274 -0.54 -18.52 -8.53
CA ALA A 274 -0.07 -19.52 -9.47
C ALA A 274 -1.09 -20.67 -9.64
N ARG A 275 -1.72 -21.13 -8.55
CA ARG A 275 -2.79 -22.15 -8.61
C ARG A 275 -4.05 -21.65 -9.31
N CYS A 276 -4.29 -20.34 -9.36
CA CYS A 276 -5.34 -19.73 -10.17
C CYS A 276 -5.01 -19.70 -11.68
N GLY A 277 -3.89 -20.28 -12.11
CA GLY A 277 -3.52 -20.43 -13.52
C GLY A 277 -2.82 -19.21 -14.11
N PHE A 278 -2.18 -18.38 -13.29
CA PHE A 278 -1.28 -17.34 -13.77
C PHE A 278 0.09 -17.93 -14.09
N SER A 279 0.66 -17.50 -15.22
CA SER A 279 2.03 -17.85 -15.59
C SER A 279 3.05 -17.14 -14.71
N ASP A 280 4.26 -17.71 -14.64
CA ASP A 280 5.39 -17.09 -13.93
C ASP A 280 5.65 -15.65 -14.40
N GLU A 281 5.54 -15.38 -15.70
CA GLU A 281 5.74 -14.04 -16.26
C GLU A 281 4.64 -13.05 -15.83
N GLU A 282 3.37 -13.49 -15.80
CA GLU A 282 2.28 -12.65 -15.31
C GLU A 282 2.41 -12.33 -13.82
N ILE A 283 2.86 -13.30 -13.02
CA ILE A 283 3.15 -13.09 -11.60
C ILE A 283 4.31 -12.11 -11.45
N ARG A 284 5.41 -12.32 -12.18
CA ARG A 284 6.58 -11.44 -12.17
C ARG A 284 6.25 -10.03 -12.65
N ARG A 285 5.33 -9.88 -13.61
CA ARG A 285 4.78 -8.58 -14.00
C ARG A 285 4.23 -7.83 -12.78
N MET A 286 3.41 -8.49 -11.96
CA MET A 286 2.73 -7.86 -10.82
C MET A 286 3.60 -7.67 -9.57
N ILE A 287 4.68 -8.45 -9.37
CA ILE A 287 5.52 -8.38 -8.16
C ILE A 287 6.93 -7.84 -8.39
N VAL A 288 7.39 -7.76 -9.65
CA VAL A 288 8.71 -7.25 -10.03
C VAL A 288 8.56 -6.01 -10.88
N HIS A 289 7.98 -6.15 -12.09
CA HIS A 289 8.05 -5.11 -13.11
C HIS A 289 7.18 -3.89 -12.78
N ASN A 290 5.92 -4.11 -12.40
CA ASN A 290 5.00 -3.03 -12.06
C ASN A 290 5.42 -2.27 -10.79
N PRO A 291 5.87 -2.94 -9.70
CA PRO A 291 6.47 -2.25 -8.56
C PRO A 291 7.71 -1.42 -8.92
N ARG A 292 8.61 -1.92 -9.77
CA ARG A 292 9.80 -1.18 -10.21
C ARG A 292 9.45 0.07 -11.01
N GLN A 293 8.47 -0.06 -11.92
CA GLN A 293 7.93 1.06 -12.69
C GLN A 293 7.36 2.15 -11.76
N LEU A 294 6.55 1.76 -10.77
CA LEU A 294 6.01 2.71 -9.78
C LEU A 294 7.12 3.39 -8.98
N LEU A 295 8.13 2.64 -8.53
CA LEU A 295 9.21 3.20 -7.71
C LEU A 295 10.24 4.02 -8.51
N GLY A 296 10.18 3.98 -9.85
CA GLY A 296 11.14 4.61 -10.75
C GLY A 296 12.54 4.04 -10.56
N ILE A 297 12.65 2.71 -10.56
CA ILE A 297 13.92 2.00 -10.41
C ILE A 297 14.07 0.99 -11.55
N ASP A 298 15.26 0.96 -12.16
CA ASP A 298 15.65 0.01 -13.21
C ASP A 298 15.73 -1.39 -12.64
#